data_AF-A0A383BY88-F1
#
_entry.id   AF-A0A383BY88-F1
#
_cell.length_a   1.000
_cell.length_b   1.000
_cell.length_c   1.000
_cell.angle_alpha   90.00
_cell.angle_beta   90.00
_cell.angle_gamma   90.00
#
_symmetry.space_group_name_H-M   'P 1'
#
loop_
_entity.id
_entity.type
_entity.pdbx_description
1 polymer ?
#
loop_
_entity_poly.entity_id
_entity_poly.type
_entity_poly.pdbx_seq_one_letter_code
_entity_poly.pdbx_strand_id
1 'polypeptide(L)'
;MMPVELTGNLFKELRGRACRILSDDGWTQSSLGKALGVSQVMAGNYLHTLPAHYNEPIESNLQAAAISLVEILKSGDASRWSLIIEVDDQELSINFPVQDSREKTLIKITEMRKRLENAIPLLSPQVRVNIAIATNDATTSSDIVAFPGRLTPVGGKARPLS
;
A
#
# COMPACT_ATOMS: atom_id res chain seq x y z
N MET A 1 -11.42 1.35 -24.05
CA MET A 1 -11.40 2.46 -23.05
C MET A 1 -11.79 1.81 -21.74
N MET A 2 -10.88 1.71 -20.77
CA MET A 2 -11.18 1.06 -19.49
C MET A 2 -12.45 1.64 -18.88
N PRO A 3 -13.38 0.82 -18.38
CA PRO A 3 -14.45 1.32 -17.52
C PRO A 3 -13.82 2.04 -16.32
N VAL A 4 -14.11 3.34 -16.18
CA VAL A 4 -13.62 4.23 -15.11
C VAL A 4 -13.89 3.65 -13.70
N GLU A 5 -14.88 2.75 -13.62
CA GLU A 5 -15.30 2.03 -12.42
C GLU A 5 -14.24 1.05 -11.87
N LEU A 6 -13.36 0.50 -12.73
CA LEU A 6 -12.32 -0.46 -12.31
C LEU A 6 -11.16 0.21 -11.58
N THR A 7 -10.67 1.38 -12.03
CA THR A 7 -9.47 2.01 -11.47
C THR A 7 -9.62 2.46 -10.01
N GLY A 8 -10.82 2.87 -9.58
CA GLY A 8 -11.05 3.36 -8.22
C GLY A 8 -11.43 2.27 -7.21
N ASN A 9 -12.17 1.24 -7.65
CA ASN A 9 -12.77 0.25 -6.76
C ASN A 9 -12.08 -1.12 -6.77
N LEU A 10 -11.27 -1.46 -7.78
CA LEU A 10 -10.66 -2.79 -7.87
C LEU A 10 -9.89 -3.21 -6.62
N PHE A 11 -9.07 -2.32 -6.05
CA PHE A 11 -8.35 -2.58 -4.80
C PHE A 11 -9.30 -2.73 -3.60
N LYS A 12 -10.41 -2.01 -3.60
CA LYS A 12 -11.42 -2.06 -2.55
C LYS A 12 -12.14 -3.43 -2.58
N GLU A 13 -12.49 -3.89 -3.77
CA GLU A 13 -13.13 -5.18 -4.01
C GLU A 13 -12.22 -6.35 -3.66
N LEU A 14 -10.98 -6.32 -4.16
CA LEU A 14 -9.96 -7.32 -3.82
C LEU A 14 -9.76 -7.41 -2.31
N ARG A 15 -9.55 -6.26 -1.64
CA ARG A 15 -9.35 -6.22 -0.18
C ARG A 15 -10.53 -6.82 0.55
N GLY A 16 -11.76 -6.56 0.12
CA GLY A 16 -12.90 -7.10 0.85
C GLY A 16 -13.28 -8.53 0.52
N ARG A 17 -12.96 -9.04 -0.67
CA ARG A 17 -13.00 -10.50 -0.93
C ARG A 17 -12.01 -11.24 -0.05
N ALA A 18 -10.76 -10.78 0.00
CA ALA A 18 -9.76 -11.31 0.93
C ALA A 18 -10.20 -11.17 2.40
N CYS A 19 -10.82 -10.03 2.75
CA CYS A 19 -11.39 -9.80 4.07
C CYS A 19 -12.46 -10.83 4.45
N ARG A 20 -13.38 -11.16 3.51
CA ARG A 20 -14.42 -12.18 3.72
C ARG A 20 -13.80 -13.56 3.94
N ILE A 21 -12.92 -13.99 3.05
CA ILE A 21 -12.25 -15.30 3.16
C ILE A 21 -11.52 -15.42 4.52
N LEU A 22 -10.72 -14.41 4.90
CA LEU A 22 -10.02 -14.42 6.18
C LEU A 22 -10.96 -14.34 7.39
N SER A 23 -12.08 -13.61 7.28
CA SER A 23 -13.11 -13.57 8.31
C SER A 23 -13.77 -14.94 8.50
N ASP A 24 -14.03 -15.66 7.41
CA ASP A 24 -14.56 -17.03 7.43
C ASP A 24 -13.55 -18.01 8.06
N ASP A 25 -12.25 -17.74 7.91
CA ASP A 25 -11.15 -18.42 8.61
C ASP A 25 -11.01 -18.00 10.11
N GLY A 26 -11.90 -17.15 10.62
CA GLY A 26 -11.94 -16.73 12.02
C GLY A 26 -11.09 -15.50 12.38
N TRP A 27 -10.61 -14.73 11.40
CA TRP A 27 -9.84 -13.52 11.68
C TRP A 27 -10.73 -12.41 12.24
N THR A 28 -10.27 -11.73 13.28
CA THR A 28 -10.98 -10.58 13.86
C THR A 28 -10.86 -9.32 12.98
N GLN A 29 -11.80 -8.38 13.11
CA GLN A 29 -11.74 -7.09 12.40
C GLN A 29 -10.43 -6.32 12.67
N SER A 30 -9.86 -6.44 13.88
CA SER A 30 -8.59 -5.81 14.25
C SER A 30 -7.40 -6.45 13.50
N SER A 31 -7.31 -7.78 13.46
CA SER A 31 -6.29 -8.49 12.67
C SER A 31 -6.44 -8.24 11.18
N LEU A 32 -7.67 -8.18 10.66
CA LEU A 32 -7.97 -7.88 9.26
C LEU A 32 -7.51 -6.46 8.88
N GLY A 33 -7.84 -5.46 9.71
CA GLY A 33 -7.38 -4.08 9.48
C GLY A 33 -5.85 -3.99 9.42
N LYS A 34 -5.17 -4.63 10.37
CA LYS A 34 -3.69 -4.67 10.40
C LYS A 34 -3.11 -5.34 9.16
N ALA A 35 -3.64 -6.49 8.75
CA ALA A 35 -3.12 -7.28 7.63
C ALA A 35 -3.38 -6.62 6.26
N LEU A 36 -4.54 -6.00 6.08
CA LEU A 36 -4.93 -5.35 4.82
C LEU A 36 -4.45 -3.89 4.72
N GLY A 37 -3.82 -3.35 5.77
CA GLY A 37 -3.33 -1.97 5.80
C GLY A 37 -4.45 -0.91 5.86
N VAL A 38 -5.57 -1.24 6.52
CA VAL A 38 -6.76 -0.38 6.64
C VAL A 38 -7.20 -0.23 8.10
N SER A 39 -8.13 0.67 8.40
CA SER A 39 -8.68 0.78 9.76
C SER A 39 -9.56 -0.43 10.10
N GLN A 40 -9.66 -0.77 11.39
CA GLN A 40 -10.60 -1.81 11.88
C GLN A 40 -12.04 -1.56 11.38
N VAL A 41 -12.48 -0.30 11.41
CA VAL A 41 -13.81 0.11 10.93
C VAL A 41 -13.95 -0.15 9.43
N MET A 42 -12.92 0.14 8.64
CA MET A 42 -12.93 -0.13 7.19
C MET A 42 -12.97 -1.63 6.90
N ALA A 43 -12.24 -2.45 7.66
CA ALA A 43 -12.29 -3.90 7.54
C ALA A 43 -13.70 -4.44 7.82
N GLY A 44 -14.37 -3.92 8.87
CA GLY A 44 -15.78 -4.20 9.12
C GLY A 44 -16.69 -3.77 7.96
N ASN A 45 -16.49 -2.58 7.41
CA ASN A 45 -17.26 -2.09 6.27
C ASN A 45 -17.12 -3.00 5.03
N TYR A 46 -15.93 -3.54 4.76
CA TYR A 46 -15.73 -4.47 3.64
C TYR A 46 -16.62 -5.72 3.73
N LEU A 47 -16.83 -6.24 4.93
CA LEU A 47 -17.68 -7.42 5.13
C LEU A 47 -19.15 -7.14 4.74
N HIS A 48 -19.61 -5.89 4.92
CA HIS A 48 -21.02 -5.51 4.79
C HIS A 48 -21.38 -4.75 3.51
N THR A 49 -20.43 -4.09 2.82
CA THR A 49 -20.74 -3.07 1.81
C THR A 49 -20.33 -3.40 0.38
N LEU A 50 -19.68 -4.54 0.15
CA LEU A 50 -19.18 -4.87 -1.18
C LEU A 50 -20.20 -5.65 -2.02
N PRO A 51 -20.27 -5.37 -3.33
CA PRO A 51 -21.15 -6.07 -4.26
C PRO A 51 -20.94 -7.58 -4.22
N ALA A 52 -21.99 -8.31 -4.59
CA ALA A 52 -21.97 -9.77 -4.54
C ALA A 52 -21.10 -10.36 -5.66
N HIS A 53 -21.21 -9.85 -6.90
CA HIS A 53 -20.54 -10.40 -8.09
C HIS A 53 -20.32 -9.34 -9.17
N TYR A 54 -19.26 -9.52 -9.96
CA TYR A 54 -18.96 -8.85 -11.24
C TYR A 54 -19.33 -9.77 -12.42
N ASN A 55 -19.26 -9.22 -13.64
CA ASN A 55 -19.37 -10.02 -14.86
C ASN A 55 -18.06 -10.79 -15.12
N GLU A 56 -18.16 -11.94 -15.77
CA GLU A 56 -16.99 -12.68 -16.26
C GLU A 56 -16.29 -11.92 -17.39
N PRO A 57 -14.95 -12.07 -17.54
CA PRO A 57 -14.03 -12.91 -16.75
C PRO A 57 -13.49 -12.24 -15.48
N ILE A 58 -13.90 -10.99 -15.21
CA ILE A 58 -13.37 -10.15 -14.13
C ILE A 58 -13.65 -10.77 -12.76
N GLU A 59 -14.82 -11.40 -12.58
CA GLU A 59 -15.20 -12.10 -11.36
C GLU A 59 -14.21 -13.21 -11.01
N SER A 60 -13.96 -14.13 -11.94
CA SER A 60 -13.02 -15.24 -11.77
C SER A 60 -11.60 -14.74 -11.48
N ASN A 61 -11.14 -13.72 -12.20
CA ASN A 61 -9.82 -13.12 -12.01
C ASN A 61 -9.68 -12.48 -10.61
N LEU A 62 -10.69 -11.72 -10.17
CA LEU A 62 -10.73 -11.13 -8.83
C LEU A 62 -10.77 -12.18 -7.72
N GLN A 63 -11.50 -13.27 -7.93
CA GLN A 63 -11.60 -14.34 -6.95
C GLN A 63 -10.26 -15.09 -6.81
N ALA A 64 -9.61 -15.44 -7.92
CA ALA A 64 -8.29 -16.05 -7.90
C ALA A 64 -7.27 -15.14 -7.19
N ALA A 65 -7.30 -13.85 -7.50
CA ALA A 65 -6.47 -12.84 -6.86
C ALA A 65 -6.67 -12.75 -5.34
N ALA A 66 -7.93 -12.78 -4.90
CA ALA A 66 -8.25 -12.73 -3.48
C ALA A 66 -7.73 -13.97 -2.73
N ILE A 67 -7.86 -15.16 -3.32
CA ILE A 67 -7.33 -16.40 -2.73
C ILE A 67 -5.81 -16.32 -2.55
N SER A 68 -5.08 -15.91 -3.60
CA SER A 68 -3.63 -15.73 -3.51
C SER A 68 -3.23 -14.71 -2.44
N LEU A 69 -3.93 -13.58 -2.37
CA LEU A 69 -3.69 -12.57 -1.33
C LEU A 69 -3.88 -13.16 0.08
N VAL A 70 -4.91 -13.99 0.30
CA VAL A 70 -5.13 -14.66 1.58
C VAL A 70 -3.99 -15.59 1.96
N GLU A 71 -3.49 -16.40 1.04
CA GLU A 71 -2.36 -17.31 1.29
C GLU A 71 -1.11 -16.54 1.73
N ILE A 72 -0.84 -15.39 1.11
CA ILE A 72 0.27 -14.51 1.47
C ILE A 72 0.06 -13.91 2.86
N LEU A 73 -1.13 -13.40 3.16
CA LEU A 73 -1.43 -12.81 4.46
C LEU A 73 -1.34 -13.85 5.60
N LYS A 74 -1.68 -15.11 5.32
CA LYS A 74 -1.53 -16.23 6.27
C LYS A 74 -0.08 -16.67 6.44
N SER A 75 0.66 -16.80 5.34
CA SER A 75 2.06 -17.27 5.36
C SER A 75 3.05 -16.20 5.85
N GLY A 76 2.71 -14.93 5.69
CA GLY A 76 3.61 -13.81 5.93
C GLY A 76 4.72 -13.67 4.88
N ASP A 77 4.71 -14.54 3.86
CA ASP A 77 5.66 -14.52 2.76
C ASP A 77 5.10 -13.68 1.60
N ALA A 78 5.34 -12.38 1.67
CA ALA A 78 4.96 -11.42 0.63
C ALA A 78 5.93 -11.40 -0.56
N SER A 79 6.83 -12.39 -0.69
CA SER A 79 7.79 -12.39 -1.78
C SER A 79 7.08 -12.64 -3.12
N ARG A 80 6.82 -11.52 -3.80
CA ARG A 80 6.36 -11.40 -5.20
C ARG A 80 4.92 -11.85 -5.44
N TRP A 81 3.98 -10.98 -5.10
CA TRP A 81 2.64 -11.08 -5.66
C TRP A 81 2.39 -10.06 -6.76
N SER A 82 2.04 -10.59 -7.93
CA SER A 82 1.50 -9.83 -9.06
C SER A 82 0.06 -10.30 -9.31
N LEU A 83 -0.88 -9.38 -9.22
CA LEU A 83 -2.25 -9.58 -9.67
C LEU A 83 -2.31 -9.30 -11.16
N ILE A 84 -2.60 -10.32 -11.95
CA ILE A 84 -2.80 -10.22 -13.39
C ILE A 84 -4.31 -10.23 -13.64
N ILE A 85 -4.86 -9.17 -14.22
CA ILE A 85 -6.26 -9.09 -14.62
C ILE A 85 -6.33 -8.81 -16.10
N GLU A 86 -7.06 -9.64 -16.83
CA GLU A 86 -7.39 -9.37 -18.22
C GLU A 86 -8.68 -8.53 -18.30
N VAL A 87 -8.59 -7.37 -18.93
CA VAL A 87 -9.73 -6.47 -19.19
C VAL A 87 -9.66 -6.05 -20.66
N ASP A 88 -10.71 -6.34 -21.44
CA ASP A 88 -10.79 -6.00 -22.87
C ASP A 88 -9.53 -6.46 -23.66
N ASP A 89 -9.10 -7.72 -23.46
CA ASP A 89 -7.87 -8.32 -24.04
C ASP A 89 -6.55 -7.60 -23.65
N GLN A 90 -6.55 -6.83 -22.56
CA GLN A 90 -5.35 -6.21 -21.99
C GLN A 90 -4.99 -6.81 -20.64
N GLU A 91 -3.73 -7.23 -20.49
CA GLU A 91 -3.18 -7.73 -19.23
C GLU A 91 -2.76 -6.57 -18.32
N LEU A 92 -3.46 -6.42 -17.19
CA LEU A 92 -3.11 -5.49 -16.11
C LEU A 92 -2.36 -6.24 -15.02
N SER A 93 -1.07 -5.95 -14.85
CA SER A 93 -0.26 -6.46 -13.74
C SER A 93 -0.17 -5.45 -12.59
N ILE A 94 -0.71 -5.82 -11.44
CA ILE A 94 -0.66 -5.06 -10.19
C ILE A 94 0.29 -5.77 -9.24
N ASN A 95 1.48 -5.20 -9.06
CA ASN A 95 2.45 -5.71 -8.09
C ASN A 95 2.15 -5.13 -6.70
N PHE A 96 1.95 -5.99 -5.71
CA PHE A 96 1.75 -5.52 -4.35
C PHE A 96 3.08 -5.19 -3.66
N PRO A 97 3.07 -4.22 -2.74
CA PRO A 97 4.27 -3.82 -2.01
C PRO A 97 4.90 -5.02 -1.30
N VAL A 98 6.10 -5.40 -1.74
CA VAL A 98 6.91 -6.42 -1.08
C VAL A 98 7.52 -5.75 0.14
N GLN A 99 7.32 -6.28 1.34
CA GLN A 99 7.98 -5.80 2.57
C GLN A 99 9.49 -6.09 2.61
N ASP A 100 10.18 -5.76 1.52
CA ASP A 100 11.61 -5.80 1.38
C ASP A 100 12.28 -4.71 2.24
N SER A 101 13.60 -4.73 2.27
CA SER A 101 14.39 -3.77 3.03
C SER A 101 14.11 -2.33 2.59
N ARG A 102 13.81 -2.11 1.31
CA ARG A 102 13.57 -0.80 0.71
C ARG A 102 12.23 -0.22 1.14
N GLU A 103 11.16 -1.01 1.12
CA GLU A 103 9.84 -0.57 1.57
C GLU A 103 9.83 -0.29 3.07
N LYS A 104 10.45 -1.14 3.89
CA LYS A 104 10.62 -0.85 5.32
C LYS A 104 11.36 0.47 5.55
N THR A 105 12.30 0.81 4.68
CA THR A 105 13.04 2.06 4.73
C THR A 105 12.18 3.26 4.31
N LEU A 106 11.33 3.10 3.29
CA LEU A 106 10.33 4.10 2.87
C LEU A 106 9.30 4.40 3.97
N ILE A 107 8.85 3.39 4.72
CA ILE A 107 7.95 3.60 5.86
C ILE A 107 8.67 4.38 6.96
N LYS A 108 9.89 3.95 7.34
CA LYS A 108 10.70 4.62 8.39
C LYS A 108 10.95 6.09 8.08
N ILE A 109 11.32 6.43 6.85
CA ILE A 109 11.61 7.82 6.47
C ILE A 109 10.36 8.70 6.51
N THR A 110 9.21 8.13 6.14
CA THR A 110 7.90 8.80 6.20
C THR A 110 7.49 9.09 7.64
N GLU A 111 7.66 8.12 8.54
CA GLU A 111 7.41 8.29 9.97
C GLU A 111 8.34 9.32 10.60
N MET A 112 9.65 9.28 10.28
CA MET A 112 10.62 10.26 10.76
C MET A 112 10.24 11.68 10.34
N ARG A 113 9.90 11.90 9.06
CA ARG A 113 9.41 13.20 8.58
C ARG A 113 8.21 13.67 9.39
N LYS A 114 7.25 12.78 9.67
CA LYS A 114 6.05 13.12 10.45
C LYS A 114 6.39 13.52 11.89
N ARG A 115 7.33 12.84 12.54
CA ARG A 115 7.78 13.18 13.90
C ARG A 115 8.52 14.52 13.94
N LEU A 116 9.28 14.83 12.90
CA LEU A 116 10.13 16.02 12.82
C LEU A 116 9.48 17.21 12.12
N GLU A 117 8.21 17.10 11.68
CA GLU A 117 7.60 18.07 10.75
C GLU A 117 7.54 19.50 11.29
N ASN A 118 7.47 19.68 12.61
CA ASN A 118 7.45 21.00 13.26
C ASN A 118 8.86 21.51 13.62
N ALA A 119 9.84 20.61 13.81
CA ALA A 119 11.20 20.98 14.18
C ALA A 119 12.06 21.36 12.96
N ILE A 120 11.84 20.68 11.83
CA ILE A 120 12.61 20.90 10.60
C ILE A 120 12.55 22.36 10.13
N PRO A 121 11.40 23.05 10.10
CA PRO A 121 11.36 24.45 9.68
C PRO A 121 12.24 25.39 10.51
N LEU A 122 12.41 25.10 11.81
CA LEU A 122 13.23 25.90 12.73
C LEU A 122 14.74 25.73 12.48
N LEU A 123 15.14 24.59 11.91
CA LEU A 123 16.53 24.22 11.68
C LEU A 123 16.90 24.27 10.18
N SER A 124 15.96 24.66 9.32
CA SER A 124 16.13 24.59 7.88
C SER A 124 17.00 25.75 7.37
N PRO A 125 18.14 25.49 6.70
CA PRO A 125 18.93 26.53 6.05
C PRO A 125 18.23 27.05 4.78
N GLN A 126 18.79 28.08 4.13
CA GLN A 126 18.26 28.65 2.88
C GLN A 126 18.10 27.60 1.77
N VAL A 127 19.03 26.64 1.69
CA VAL A 127 19.00 25.53 0.72
C VAL A 127 18.07 24.37 1.13
N ARG A 128 17.40 24.50 2.29
CA ARG A 128 16.51 23.51 2.91
C ARG A 128 17.19 22.19 3.25
N VAL A 129 16.46 21.31 3.93
CA VAL A 129 16.97 20.00 4.36
C VAL A 129 16.32 18.85 3.59
N ASN A 130 16.94 17.68 3.67
CA ASN A 130 16.31 16.41 3.33
C ASN A 130 16.53 15.42 4.48
N ILE A 131 15.74 14.36 4.50
CA ILE A 131 15.99 13.18 5.30
C ILE A 131 16.38 12.08 4.31
N ALA A 132 17.41 11.30 4.65
CA ALA A 132 17.83 10.15 3.89
C ALA A 132 18.10 8.97 4.84
N ILE A 133 17.77 7.75 4.41
CA ILE A 133 18.04 6.51 5.13
C ILE A 133 18.59 5.49 4.14
N ALA A 134 19.72 4.88 4.48
CA ALA A 134 20.29 3.76 3.75
C ALA A 134 19.63 2.44 4.17
N THR A 135 19.45 1.49 3.25
CA THR A 135 19.11 0.11 3.63
C THR A 135 20.28 -0.55 4.38
N ASN A 136 20.01 -1.64 5.10
CA ASN A 136 21.02 -2.31 5.93
C ASN A 136 22.22 -2.85 5.12
N ASP A 137 22.01 -3.11 3.83
CA ASP A 137 22.91 -3.71 2.86
C ASP A 137 23.37 -2.70 1.79
N ALA A 138 23.22 -1.40 2.04
CA ALA A 138 23.51 -0.36 1.07
C ALA A 138 24.98 -0.38 0.62
N THR A 139 25.20 -0.48 -0.69
CA THR A 139 26.52 -0.43 -1.32
C THR A 139 26.66 0.74 -2.28
N THR A 140 25.54 1.25 -2.80
CA THR A 140 25.49 2.36 -3.76
C THR A 140 24.48 3.42 -3.33
N SER A 141 24.52 4.58 -3.97
CA SER A 141 23.53 5.64 -3.74
C SER A 141 22.09 5.24 -4.06
N SER A 142 21.90 4.22 -4.90
CA SER A 142 20.58 3.66 -5.25
C SER A 142 19.90 2.98 -4.06
N ASP A 143 20.67 2.59 -3.05
CA ASP A 143 20.22 1.94 -1.82
C ASP A 143 19.85 2.96 -0.72
N ILE A 144 19.93 4.25 -1.04
CA ILE A 144 19.54 5.34 -0.16
C ILE A 144 18.15 5.83 -0.56
N VAL A 145 17.24 5.81 0.40
CA VAL A 145 15.91 6.39 0.27
C VAL A 145 15.94 7.82 0.78
N ALA A 146 15.39 8.76 0.02
CA ALA A 146 15.23 10.16 0.41
C ALA A 146 13.95 10.75 -0.22
N PHE A 147 13.47 11.89 0.28
CA PHE A 147 12.40 12.62 -0.41
C PHE A 147 12.95 13.27 -1.69
N PRO A 148 12.22 13.22 -2.82
CA PRO A 148 12.58 13.99 -4.00
C PRO A 148 12.75 15.48 -3.66
N GLY A 149 13.87 16.07 -4.10
CA GLY A 149 14.21 17.46 -3.80
C GLY A 149 14.58 17.71 -2.33
N ARG A 150 13.78 18.56 -1.66
CA ARG A 150 14.01 19.03 -0.28
C ARG A 150 12.67 19.22 0.45
N LEU A 151 12.71 19.07 1.77
CA LEU A 151 11.57 19.37 2.63
C LEU A 151 11.38 20.88 2.75
N THR A 152 10.20 21.33 2.35
CA THR A 152 9.83 22.75 2.33
C THR A 152 8.90 23.08 3.49
N PRO A 153 9.16 24.17 4.24
CA PRO A 153 8.21 24.70 5.20
C PRO A 153 6.93 25.19 4.53
N VAL A 154 5.81 24.53 4.78
CA VAL A 154 4.47 24.92 4.32
C VAL A 154 3.53 24.92 5.52
N GLY A 155 2.97 26.09 5.86
CA GLY A 155 2.09 26.24 7.02
C GLY A 155 2.77 25.84 8.34
N GLY A 156 4.05 26.17 8.52
CA GLY A 156 4.84 25.82 9.71
C GLY A 156 5.25 24.35 9.79
N LYS A 157 4.98 23.53 8.77
CA LYS A 157 5.34 22.11 8.71
C LYS A 157 6.25 21.79 7.54
N ALA A 158 7.24 20.94 7.74
CA ALA A 158 8.09 20.44 6.66
C ALA A 158 7.36 19.39 5.81
N ARG A 159 7.26 19.66 4.50
CA ARG A 159 6.60 18.78 3.53
C ARG A 159 7.47 18.56 2.28
N PRO A 160 7.47 17.37 1.68
CA PRO A 160 8.00 17.20 0.33
C PRO A 160 7.12 18.01 -0.64
N LEU A 161 7.74 18.65 -1.63
CA LEU A 161 7.03 19.23 -2.76
C LEU A 161 7.00 18.15 -3.85
N SER A 162 5.87 17.46 -3.92
CA SER A 162 5.51 16.50 -4.98
C SER A 162 4.24 16.98 -5.63
#